data_AF-A0A2R8CL12-F1
#
_entry.id   AF-A0A2R8CL12-F1
#
_cell.length_a   1.000
_cell.length_b   1.000
_cell.length_c   1.000
_cell.angle_alpha   90.00
_cell.angle_beta   90.00
_cell.angle_gamma   90.00
#
_symmetry.space_group_name_H-M   'P 1'
#
loop_
_entity.id
_entity.type
_entity.pdbx_description
1 polymer ?
#
loop_
_entity_poly.entity_id
_entity_poly.type
_entity_poly.pdbx_seq_one_letter_code
_entity_poly.pdbx_strand_id
1 'polypeptide(L)'
;MAQPIVPWIGGKRRLADKIFPLMPAHDCYVKPFAGGAALYFRRSQPAQVEVLNDINGDLVNLYRVVQNHLENFVRQFKWALSSHQVFEWLKMNRVEKLTDIQRAARLYYLQQNAFGARIEGQSFGTATTTRPQSYDRVFYLAPPYWQSEGYGFPFGLEEYEHMADLIG
;
A
#
# COMPACT_ATOMS: atom_id res chain seq x y z
N MET A 1 18.95 2.90 -1.56
CA MET A 1 18.15 4.05 -2.01
C MET A 1 16.72 3.88 -1.52
N ALA A 2 16.07 4.95 -1.07
CA ALA A 2 14.69 4.92 -0.63
C ALA A 2 13.75 4.58 -1.80
N GLN A 3 12.70 3.80 -1.52
CA GLN A 3 11.64 3.51 -2.48
C GLN A 3 10.38 4.30 -2.13
N PRO A 4 9.50 4.59 -3.11
CA PRO A 4 8.15 5.04 -2.84
C PRO A 4 7.47 4.23 -1.74
N ILE A 5 6.83 4.93 -0.82
CA ILE A 5 6.07 4.30 0.28
C ILE A 5 4.85 3.55 -0.27
N VAL A 6 4.23 4.07 -1.33
CA VAL A 6 3.06 3.45 -1.97
C VAL A 6 3.29 3.21 -3.45
N PRO A 7 2.78 2.10 -4.00
CA PRO A 7 2.69 1.94 -5.44
C PRO A 7 1.74 3.00 -6.00
N TRP A 8 2.13 3.57 -7.14
CA TRP A 8 1.36 4.63 -7.78
C TRP A 8 1.47 4.51 -9.29
N ILE A 9 0.33 4.57 -9.96
CA ILE A 9 0.27 4.51 -11.42
C ILE A 9 1.05 5.70 -12.00
N GLY A 10 1.83 5.42 -13.04
CA GLY A 10 2.66 6.44 -13.70
C GLY A 10 4.00 6.72 -13.01
N GLY A 11 4.38 5.95 -11.99
CA GLY A 11 5.69 6.02 -11.33
C GLY A 11 6.86 5.94 -12.32
N LYS A 12 7.62 7.03 -12.46
CA LYS A 12 8.72 7.16 -13.42
C LYS A 12 10.03 6.50 -12.95
N ARG A 13 9.97 5.50 -12.07
CA ARG A 13 11.14 4.84 -11.47
C ARG A 13 12.09 4.26 -12.53
N ARG A 14 11.54 3.63 -13.58
CA ARG A 14 12.31 3.02 -14.68
C ARG A 14 12.94 4.04 -15.62
N LEU A 15 12.50 5.31 -15.57
CA LEU A 15 12.99 6.39 -16.42
C LEU A 15 13.94 7.34 -15.67
N ALA A 16 14.13 7.14 -14.37
CA ALA A 16 14.92 8.03 -13.52
C ALA A 16 16.34 8.26 -14.08
N ASP A 17 17.01 7.18 -14.50
CA ASP A 17 18.39 7.22 -14.97
C ASP A 17 18.52 7.95 -16.32
N LYS A 18 17.42 8.08 -17.08
CA LYS A 18 17.35 8.90 -18.31
C LYS A 18 16.95 10.35 -18.03
N ILE A 19 16.15 10.59 -16.99
CA ILE A 19 15.61 11.90 -16.65
C ILE A 19 16.64 12.75 -15.91
N PHE A 20 17.35 12.18 -14.93
CA PHE A 20 18.28 12.96 -14.09
C PHE A 20 19.42 13.62 -14.87
N PRO A 21 20.05 13.00 -15.88
CA PRO A 21 21.08 13.68 -16.69
C PRO A 21 20.56 14.88 -17.48
N LEU A 22 19.25 14.97 -17.72
CA LEU A 22 18.62 16.06 -18.47
C LEU A 22 18.17 17.23 -17.56
N MET A 23 18.28 17.08 -16.24
CA MET A 23 17.93 18.14 -15.30
C MET A 23 19.08 19.16 -15.24
N PRO A 24 18.80 20.47 -15.42
CA PRO A 24 19.82 21.50 -15.23
C PRO A 24 20.24 21.59 -13.76
N ALA A 25 21.36 22.27 -13.47
CA ALA A 25 21.71 22.62 -12.10
C ALA A 25 20.60 23.49 -11.48
N HIS A 26 20.23 23.21 -10.23
CA HIS A 26 19.14 23.89 -9.55
C HIS A 26 19.30 23.81 -8.03
N ASP A 27 18.90 24.87 -7.33
CA ASP A 27 18.83 24.89 -5.87
C ASP A 27 17.45 24.49 -5.35
N CYS A 28 16.41 24.60 -6.18
CA CYS A 28 15.03 24.27 -5.84
C CYS A 28 14.49 23.18 -6.76
N TYR A 29 13.98 22.10 -6.18
CA TYR A 29 13.32 21.02 -6.89
C TYR A 29 11.82 21.00 -6.58
N VAL A 30 11.00 21.30 -7.58
CA VAL A 30 9.54 21.34 -7.45
C VAL A 30 8.92 20.19 -8.22
N LYS A 31 8.04 19.43 -7.57
CA LYS A 31 7.25 18.37 -8.18
C LYS A 31 5.76 18.61 -7.93
N PRO A 32 5.07 19.32 -8.85
CA PRO A 32 3.65 19.67 -8.71
C PRO A 32 2.70 18.48 -8.74
N PHE A 33 3.12 17.39 -9.39
CA PHE A 33 2.41 16.12 -9.53
C PHE A 33 3.29 15.00 -8.97
N ALA A 34 3.28 14.89 -7.64
CA ALA A 34 4.15 13.97 -6.94
C ALA A 34 3.87 12.51 -7.30
N GLY A 35 2.60 12.12 -7.33
CA GLY A 35 2.18 10.73 -7.23
C GLY A 35 2.94 10.01 -6.10
N GLY A 36 3.35 8.76 -6.33
CA GLY A 36 4.20 8.03 -5.39
C GLY A 36 5.63 8.58 -5.19
N ALA A 37 5.94 9.79 -5.67
CA ALA A 37 7.21 10.48 -5.47
C ALA A 37 8.47 9.67 -5.91
N ALA A 38 8.32 8.80 -6.93
CA ALA A 38 9.39 7.88 -7.34
C ALA A 38 10.71 8.53 -7.78
N LEU A 39 10.67 9.68 -8.46
CA LEU A 39 11.89 10.42 -8.81
C LEU A 39 12.49 11.14 -7.61
N TYR A 40 11.64 11.66 -6.72
CA TYR A 40 12.07 12.37 -5.52
C TYR A 40 12.95 11.48 -4.64
N PHE A 41 12.47 10.29 -4.28
CA PHE A 41 13.23 9.34 -3.44
C PHE A 41 14.43 8.67 -4.12
N ARG A 42 14.53 8.79 -5.45
CA ARG A 42 15.60 8.14 -6.25
C ARG A 42 16.73 9.09 -6.61
N ARG A 43 16.57 10.40 -6.41
CA ARG A 43 17.68 11.36 -6.58
C ARG A 43 18.78 11.04 -5.57
N SER A 44 20.02 10.99 -6.06
CA SER A 44 21.20 10.77 -5.22
C SER A 44 21.57 11.98 -4.39
N GLN A 45 21.28 13.18 -4.90
CA GLN A 45 21.54 14.46 -4.24
C GLN A 45 20.24 15.25 -4.14
N PRO A 46 19.76 15.57 -2.93
CA PRO A 46 18.61 16.47 -2.74
C PRO A 46 18.98 17.89 -3.15
N ALA A 47 17.97 18.69 -3.52
CA ALA A 47 18.17 20.12 -3.75
C ALA A 47 18.17 20.87 -2.41
N GLN A 48 18.62 22.12 -2.37
CA GLN A 48 18.58 22.92 -1.13
C GLN A 48 17.14 23.13 -0.64
N VAL A 49 16.22 23.31 -1.59
CA VAL A 49 14.78 23.44 -1.34
C VAL A 49 14.05 22.40 -2.16
N GLU A 50 13.12 21.67 -1.53
CA GLU A 50 12.29 20.70 -2.23
C GLU A 50 10.81 20.89 -1.94
N VAL A 51 10.00 20.93 -2.99
CA VAL A 51 8.56 21.12 -2.92
C VAL A 51 7.87 19.94 -3.57
N LEU A 52 7.13 19.19 -2.76
CA LEU A 52 6.31 18.06 -3.21
C LEU A 52 4.84 18.45 -3.10
N ASN A 53 4.11 18.42 -4.22
CA ASN A 53 2.69 18.72 -4.26
C ASN A 53 1.92 17.63 -5.03
N ASP A 54 0.66 17.44 -4.67
CA ASP A 54 -0.29 16.63 -5.42
C ASP A 54 -1.72 17.12 -5.15
N ILE A 55 -2.63 16.91 -6.09
CA ILE A 55 -4.05 17.24 -5.89
C ILE A 55 -4.73 16.21 -4.96
N ASN A 56 -4.19 15.00 -4.87
CA ASN A 56 -4.73 13.97 -4.00
C ASN A 56 -4.40 14.26 -2.53
N GLY A 57 -5.38 14.79 -1.80
CA GLY A 57 -5.24 15.15 -0.39
C GLY A 57 -4.89 13.97 0.53
N ASP A 58 -5.36 12.75 0.23
CA ASP A 58 -5.02 11.56 1.04
C ASP A 58 -3.54 11.16 0.85
N LEU A 59 -3.00 11.33 -0.36
CA LEU A 59 -1.59 11.09 -0.65
C LEU A 59 -0.70 12.11 0.07
N VAL A 60 -1.07 13.39 0.02
CA VAL A 60 -0.38 14.46 0.77
C VAL A 60 -0.45 14.19 2.28
N ASN A 61 -1.61 13.78 2.79
CA ASN A 61 -1.79 13.38 4.18
C ASN A 61 -0.88 12.21 4.57
N LEU A 62 -0.79 11.17 3.74
CA LEU A 62 0.11 10.03 3.97
C LEU A 62 1.56 10.49 4.14
N TYR A 63 2.08 11.32 3.23
CA TYR A 63 3.46 11.82 3.35
C TYR A 63 3.67 12.68 4.60
N ARG A 64 2.71 13.55 4.95
CA ARG A 64 2.77 14.38 6.17
C ARG A 64 2.76 13.53 7.44
N VAL A 65 1.91 12.50 7.50
CA VAL A 65 1.84 11.59 8.65
C VAL A 65 3.11 10.77 8.78
N VAL A 66 3.64 10.24 7.67
CA VAL A 66 4.91 9.48 7.71
C VAL A 66 6.06 10.37 8.17
N GLN A 67 6.11 11.63 7.72
CA GLN A 67 7.14 12.58 8.12
C GLN A 67 7.11 12.89 9.62
N ASN A 68 5.92 13.09 10.20
CA ASN A 68 5.78 13.66 11.55
C ASN A 68 5.37 12.63 12.62
N HIS A 69 4.79 11.50 12.23
CA HIS A 69 4.14 10.52 13.11
C HIS A 69 4.37 9.07 12.67
N LEU A 70 5.56 8.76 12.16
CA LEU A 70 5.92 7.43 11.62
C LEU A 70 5.54 6.28 12.55
N GLU A 71 5.87 6.37 13.84
CA GLU A 71 5.60 5.29 14.80
C GLU A 71 4.10 5.01 14.96
N ASN A 72 3.28 6.06 15.06
CA ASN A 72 1.84 5.93 15.17
C ASN A 72 1.20 5.36 13.89
N PHE A 73 1.76 5.72 12.73
CA PHE A 73 1.38 5.16 11.44
C PHE A 73 1.71 3.66 11.37
N VAL A 74 2.95 3.27 11.68
CA VAL A 74 3.39 1.85 11.68
C VAL A 74 2.55 1.02 12.66
N ARG A 75 2.23 1.59 13.83
CA ARG A 75 1.41 0.92 14.84
C ARG A 75 0.01 0.53 14.34
N GLN A 76 -0.55 1.22 13.34
CA GLN A 76 -1.85 0.82 12.75
C GLN A 76 -1.80 -0.56 12.10
N PHE A 77 -0.61 -1.03 11.74
CA PHE A 77 -0.40 -2.27 11.00
C PHE A 77 0.12 -3.42 11.85
N LYS A 78 0.45 -3.15 13.12
CA LYS A 78 0.89 -4.18 14.06
C LYS A 78 -0.27 -5.16 14.28
N TRP A 79 -0.08 -6.41 13.85
CA TRP A 79 -1.11 -7.46 13.87
C TRP A 79 -2.33 -7.19 12.95
N ALA A 80 -2.19 -6.29 11.98
CA ALA A 80 -3.28 -6.04 11.04
C ALA A 80 -3.50 -7.26 10.13
N LEU A 81 -4.76 -7.66 10.02
CA LEU A 81 -5.18 -8.70 9.09
C LEU A 81 -5.16 -8.15 7.66
N SER A 82 -4.58 -8.89 6.73
CA SER A 82 -4.81 -8.67 5.30
C SER A 82 -5.92 -9.60 4.82
N SER A 83 -7.06 -9.03 4.43
CA SER A 83 -8.17 -9.78 3.85
C SER A 83 -9.00 -8.95 2.88
N HIS A 84 -9.71 -9.64 1.99
CA HIS A 84 -10.66 -9.03 1.07
C HIS A 84 -11.79 -8.31 1.83
N GLN A 85 -12.27 -8.89 2.93
CA GLN A 85 -13.33 -8.29 3.75
C GLN A 85 -12.87 -6.96 4.40
N VAL A 86 -11.64 -6.93 4.93
CA VAL A 86 -11.04 -5.70 5.51
C VAL A 86 -10.87 -4.64 4.42
N PHE A 87 -10.45 -5.03 3.21
CA PHE A 87 -10.33 -4.11 2.08
C PHE A 87 -11.66 -3.44 1.72
N GLU A 88 -12.75 -4.21 1.61
CA GLU A 88 -14.07 -3.67 1.31
C GLU A 88 -14.61 -2.80 2.47
N TRP A 89 -14.41 -3.19 3.72
CA TRP A 89 -14.75 -2.33 4.87
C TRP A 89 -14.00 -1.01 4.85
N LEU A 90 -12.70 -1.02 4.56
CA LEU A 90 -11.91 0.21 4.44
C LEU A 90 -12.42 1.08 3.29
N LYS A 91 -12.84 0.50 2.16
CA LYS A 91 -13.47 1.27 1.07
C LYS A 91 -14.73 2.00 1.52
N MET A 92 -15.56 1.37 2.36
CA MET A 92 -16.82 1.94 2.88
C MET A 92 -16.63 3.05 3.93
N ASN A 93 -15.43 3.22 4.50
CA ASN A 93 -15.19 4.23 5.52
C ASN A 93 -15.44 5.65 5.01
N ARG A 94 -16.12 6.45 5.85
CA ARG A 94 -16.28 7.90 5.65
C ARG A 94 -14.99 8.60 6.04
N VAL A 95 -14.23 9.06 5.06
CA VAL A 95 -12.88 9.61 5.22
C VAL A 95 -12.85 10.83 6.15
N GLU A 96 -13.94 11.60 6.18
CA GLU A 96 -14.09 12.82 6.99
C GLU A 96 -14.16 12.54 8.49
N LYS A 97 -14.47 11.29 8.88
CA LYS A 97 -14.55 10.87 10.29
C LYS A 97 -13.26 10.23 10.80
N LEU A 98 -12.27 10.06 9.93
CA LEU A 98 -11.01 9.44 10.28
C LEU A 98 -9.98 10.50 10.70
N THR A 99 -9.16 10.17 11.69
CA THR A 99 -7.95 10.95 11.98
C THR A 99 -6.98 10.89 10.81
N ASP A 100 -6.07 11.86 10.70
CA ASP A 100 -5.04 11.89 9.65
C ASP A 100 -4.23 10.60 9.58
N ILE A 101 -3.87 10.02 10.74
CA ILE A 101 -3.17 8.73 10.81
C ILE A 101 -4.02 7.59 10.25
N GLN A 102 -5.30 7.52 10.59
CA GLN A 102 -6.20 6.49 10.07
C GLN A 102 -6.46 6.66 8.57
N ARG A 103 -6.56 7.90 8.07
CA ARG A 103 -6.67 8.19 6.63
C ARG A 103 -5.44 7.73 5.87
N ALA A 104 -4.25 8.04 6.40
CA ALA A 104 -2.98 7.60 5.83
C ALA A 104 -2.88 6.07 5.82
N ALA A 105 -3.22 5.41 6.93
CA ALA A 105 -3.18 3.97 7.04
C ALA A 105 -4.17 3.28 6.09
N ARG A 106 -5.39 3.83 5.97
CA ARG A 106 -6.40 3.39 5.01
C ARG A 106 -5.88 3.48 3.58
N LEU A 107 -5.38 4.64 3.14
CA LEU A 107 -4.86 4.82 1.78
C LEU A 107 -3.73 3.83 1.51
N TYR A 108 -2.79 3.69 2.45
CA TYR A 108 -1.68 2.78 2.33
C TYR A 108 -2.15 1.33 2.18
N TYR A 109 -3.03 0.84 3.07
CA TYR A 109 -3.59 -0.51 2.99
C TYR A 109 -4.27 -0.76 1.64
N LEU A 110 -5.14 0.16 1.20
CA LEU A 110 -5.85 0.03 -0.06
C LEU A 110 -4.88 0.00 -1.25
N GLN A 111 -3.90 0.90 -1.31
CA GLN A 111 -2.96 0.93 -2.43
C GLN A 111 -2.05 -0.29 -2.50
N GLN A 112 -1.66 -0.83 -1.36
CA GLN A 112 -0.82 -2.02 -1.29
C GLN A 112 -1.56 -3.30 -1.69
N ASN A 113 -2.87 -3.36 -1.42
CA ASN A 113 -3.70 -4.54 -1.68
C ASN A 113 -4.60 -4.40 -2.91
N ALA A 114 -4.61 -3.25 -3.60
CA ALA A 114 -5.40 -3.06 -4.81
C ALA A 114 -4.72 -3.69 -6.03
N PHE A 115 -5.51 -4.36 -6.88
CA PHE A 115 -5.02 -4.89 -8.15
C PHE A 115 -4.43 -3.76 -9.02
N GLY A 116 -3.14 -3.90 -9.36
CA GLY A 116 -2.42 -2.90 -10.14
C GLY A 116 -2.26 -1.53 -9.48
N ALA A 117 -2.48 -1.42 -8.16
CA ALA A 117 -2.39 -0.17 -7.38
C ALA A 117 -3.24 0.98 -7.96
N ARG A 118 -4.41 0.64 -8.51
CA ARG A 118 -5.38 1.61 -9.03
C ARG A 118 -5.94 2.45 -7.89
N ILE A 119 -6.22 3.72 -8.16
CA ILE A 119 -6.85 4.65 -7.20
C ILE A 119 -8.37 4.64 -7.39
N GLU A 120 -8.81 4.60 -8.64
CA GLU A 120 -10.22 4.51 -9.02
C GLU A 120 -10.56 3.08 -9.46
N GLY A 121 -11.78 2.62 -9.16
CA GLY A 121 -12.22 1.27 -9.49
C GLY A 121 -11.40 0.18 -8.78
N GLN A 122 -11.00 0.43 -7.54
CA GLN A 122 -10.19 -0.48 -6.72
C GLN A 122 -10.89 -1.82 -6.48
N SER A 123 -10.22 -2.90 -6.85
CA SER A 123 -10.52 -4.27 -6.45
C SER A 123 -9.35 -4.86 -5.68
N PHE A 124 -9.63 -5.82 -4.79
CA PHE A 124 -8.58 -6.52 -4.07
C PHE A 124 -7.73 -7.35 -5.03
N GLY A 125 -6.42 -7.21 -4.92
CA GLY A 125 -5.43 -7.92 -5.73
C GLY A 125 -5.19 -9.31 -5.19
N THR A 126 -5.30 -10.31 -6.06
CA THR A 126 -4.91 -11.68 -5.76
C THR A 126 -3.78 -12.09 -6.70
N ALA A 127 -2.88 -12.95 -6.21
CA ALA A 127 -1.80 -13.51 -7.01
C ALA A 127 -1.48 -14.90 -6.48
N THR A 128 -1.31 -15.87 -7.40
CA THR A 128 -0.94 -17.25 -7.06
C THR A 128 0.56 -17.44 -6.79
N THR A 129 1.38 -16.51 -7.29
CA THR A 129 2.85 -16.64 -7.29
C THR A 129 3.57 -15.54 -6.52
N THR A 130 2.84 -14.52 -6.04
CA THR A 130 3.43 -13.37 -5.34
C THR A 130 3.13 -13.48 -3.85
N ARG A 131 4.17 -13.29 -3.02
CA ARG A 131 4.01 -13.32 -1.57
C ARG A 131 3.02 -12.25 -1.10
N PRO A 132 2.15 -12.55 -0.11
CA PRO A 132 1.27 -11.56 0.49
C PRO A 132 2.06 -10.39 1.09
N GLN A 133 1.47 -9.19 1.03
CA GLN A 133 1.98 -8.02 1.72
C GLN A 133 2.04 -8.30 3.22
N SER A 134 3.23 -8.21 3.80
CA SER A 134 3.48 -8.55 5.20
C SER A 134 3.60 -7.28 6.02
N TYR A 135 2.76 -7.15 7.05
CA TYR A 135 2.79 -6.02 7.98
C TYR A 135 3.36 -6.35 9.37
N ASP A 136 3.35 -7.63 9.77
CA ASP A 136 4.12 -8.32 10.82
C ASP A 136 3.41 -9.69 11.05
N ARG A 137 4.12 -10.83 10.98
CA ARG A 137 3.48 -12.14 10.74
C ARG A 137 3.17 -12.96 12.00
N VAL A 138 1.89 -13.30 12.20
CA VAL A 138 1.42 -14.56 12.81
C VAL A 138 0.24 -15.05 11.96
N PHE A 139 0.32 -16.27 11.43
CA PHE A 139 -0.80 -16.91 10.74
C PHE A 139 -1.48 -17.87 11.71
N TYR A 140 -2.75 -17.60 12.04
CA TYR A 140 -3.61 -18.55 12.72
C TYR A 140 -4.76 -18.88 11.78
N LEU A 141 -4.77 -20.10 11.27
CA LEU A 141 -5.83 -20.62 10.40
C LEU A 141 -6.77 -21.46 11.26
N ALA A 142 -8.06 -21.09 11.26
CA ALA A 142 -9.13 -21.86 11.90
C ALA A 142 -10.17 -22.23 10.83
N PRO A 143 -9.86 -23.18 9.92
CA PRO A 143 -10.83 -23.66 8.95
C PRO A 143 -12.02 -24.32 9.67
N PRO A 144 -13.18 -24.46 8.98
CA PRO A 144 -14.23 -25.38 9.41
C PRO A 144 -13.64 -26.76 9.70
N TYR A 145 -14.29 -27.57 10.53
CA TYR A 145 -13.84 -28.95 10.72
C TYR A 145 -14.29 -29.81 9.55
N TRP A 146 -13.47 -30.79 9.17
CA TRP A 146 -13.82 -31.74 8.12
C TRP A 146 -15.18 -32.37 8.42
N GLN A 147 -16.09 -32.38 7.43
CA GLN A 147 -17.48 -32.88 7.54
C GLN A 147 -18.42 -32.09 8.48
N SER A 148 -17.98 -30.96 9.03
CA SER A 148 -18.91 -29.96 9.55
C SER A 148 -19.31 -29.05 8.38
N GLU A 149 -20.59 -29.03 7.99
CA GLU A 149 -21.07 -28.13 6.95
C GLU A 149 -20.71 -26.68 7.34
N GLY A 150 -19.70 -26.11 6.70
CA GLY A 150 -19.17 -24.78 7.02
C GLY A 150 -20.02 -23.70 6.37
N TYR A 151 -20.67 -22.86 7.18
CA TYR A 151 -21.32 -21.60 6.76
C TYR A 151 -22.23 -21.68 5.51
N GLY A 152 -22.80 -22.85 5.21
CA GLY A 152 -23.69 -23.06 4.07
C GLY A 152 -23.00 -23.29 2.72
N PHE A 153 -21.69 -23.53 2.67
CA PHE A 153 -20.95 -23.86 1.45
C PHE A 153 -20.13 -25.15 1.60
N PRO A 154 -19.96 -25.97 0.55
CA PRO A 154 -19.07 -27.12 0.58
C PRO A 154 -17.61 -26.69 0.85
N PHE A 155 -16.96 -27.35 1.81
CA PHE A 155 -15.53 -27.15 2.12
C PHE A 155 -14.82 -28.51 2.10
N GLY A 156 -14.23 -28.83 0.94
CA GLY A 156 -13.64 -30.14 0.63
C GLY A 156 -12.23 -30.36 1.19
N LEU A 157 -11.73 -31.59 1.14
CA LEU A 157 -10.39 -31.95 1.64
C LEU A 157 -9.31 -31.20 0.84
N GLU A 158 -9.58 -31.05 -0.47
CA GLU A 158 -8.78 -30.30 -1.43
C GLU A 158 -8.50 -28.86 -0.96
N GLU A 159 -9.43 -28.23 -0.22
CA GLU A 159 -9.23 -26.89 0.33
C GLU A 159 -8.23 -26.89 1.49
N TYR A 160 -8.19 -27.95 2.31
CA TYR A 160 -7.16 -28.09 3.35
C TYR A 160 -5.78 -28.34 2.73
N GLU A 161 -5.72 -29.14 1.66
CA GLU A 161 -4.48 -29.41 0.92
C GLU A 161 -3.95 -28.11 0.27
N HIS A 162 -4.83 -27.35 -0.39
CA HIS A 162 -4.48 -26.03 -0.92
C HIS A 162 -4.02 -25.06 0.17
N MET A 163 -4.69 -25.04 1.32
CA MET A 163 -4.27 -24.21 2.46
C MET A 163 -2.88 -24.60 2.96
N ALA A 164 -2.57 -25.90 3.04
CA ALA A 164 -1.26 -26.41 3.44
C ALA A 164 -0.16 -26.03 2.43
N ASP A 165 -0.43 -26.15 1.13
CA ASP A 165 0.52 -25.77 0.08
C ASP A 165 0.79 -24.25 0.04
N LEU A 166 -0.22 -23.43 0.36
CA LEU A 166 -0.12 -21.96 0.35
C LEU A 166 0.70 -21.41 1.52
N ILE A 167 0.69 -22.09 2.67
CA ILE A 167 1.42 -21.66 3.86
C ILE A 167 2.86 -22.18 3.91
N GLY A 168 3.19 -23.23 3.15
CA GLY A 168 4.53 -23.80 3.03
C GLY A 168 4.84 -24.86 4.09
#